data_AF-A0AAU6PF41-F1
#
_entry.id   AF-A0AAU6PF41-F1
#
_cell.length_a   1.000
_cell.length_b   1.000
_cell.length_c   1.000
_cell.angle_alpha   90.00
_cell.angle_beta   90.00
_cell.angle_gamma   90.00
#
_symmetry.space_group_name_H-M   'P 1'
#
loop_
_entity.id
_entity.type
_entity.pdbx_description
1 polymer ?
#
loop_
_entity_poly.entity_id
_entity_poly.type
_entity_poly.pdbx_seq_one_letter_code
_entity_poly.pdbx_strand_id
1 'polypeptide(L)'
;MYETLSKNPNLIILDDPISSFDKNKKYAILQMLFREDTSFKSKTVLMLTHDIEPIIDSVKALGRIFKNQTNASFLQYKDENITEKEIKKENILTFTQICKNITEDKNINKISKLIYLRRNFEILDDKGDEYQILSDLFHKRTKEDAKTYRQEKDSSLTGEQFEIDFSAGMKKLKKVISDFNYEDLLKTIKNQEGLKKIYEAAENGYEKLQLFRIINGEFAKQDSFSDVMKKFINETYHIENDLIHQLDPREYDLIPEFIVKKCNDCISDLPK
;
A
#
# COMPACT_ATOMS: atom_id res chain seq x y z
N MET A 1 25.91 -20.94 5.05
CA MET A 1 25.21 -22.09 5.69
C MET A 1 26.17 -23.13 6.22
N TYR A 2 26.94 -23.83 5.38
CA TYR A 2 27.82 -24.92 5.82
C TYR A 2 28.84 -24.52 6.89
N GLU A 3 29.48 -23.36 6.74
CA GLU A 3 30.39 -22.81 7.76
C GLU A 3 29.67 -22.55 9.11
N THR A 4 28.45 -22.02 9.06
CA THR A 4 27.64 -21.81 10.25
C THR A 4 27.31 -23.14 10.93
N LEU A 5 26.98 -24.18 10.15
CA LEU A 5 26.73 -25.53 10.66
C LEU A 5 27.97 -26.13 11.31
N SER A 6 29.16 -25.97 10.71
CA SER A 6 30.41 -26.50 11.27
C SER A 6 30.78 -25.85 12.61
N LYS A 7 30.38 -24.59 12.82
CA LYS A 7 30.58 -23.88 14.10
C LYS A 7 29.56 -24.27 15.19
N ASN A 8 28.48 -24.96 14.82
CA ASN A 8 27.40 -25.41 15.72
C ASN A 8 26.91 -24.37 16.75
N PRO A 9 26.49 -23.16 16.32
CA PRO A 9 26.02 -22.11 17.23
C PRO A 9 24.65 -22.45 17.85
N ASN A 10 24.35 -21.84 18.99
CA ASN A 10 23.03 -21.93 19.64
C ASN A 10 21.96 -21.06 18.97
N LEU A 11 22.37 -19.94 18.34
CA LEU A 11 21.50 -19.00 17.62
C LEU A 11 22.16 -18.62 16.30
N ILE A 12 21.37 -18.59 15.23
CA ILE A 12 21.78 -18.16 13.89
C ILE A 12 20.97 -16.91 13.54
N ILE A 13 21.64 -15.84 13.12
CA ILE A 13 20.98 -14.62 12.66
C ILE A 13 21.24 -14.51 11.15
N LEU A 14 20.16 -14.41 10.38
CA LEU A 14 20.20 -14.21 8.94
C LEU A 14 19.68 -12.81 8.63
N ASP A 15 20.56 -11.93 8.17
CA ASP A 15 20.20 -10.57 7.75
C ASP A 15 19.93 -10.56 6.25
N ASP A 16 18.65 -10.45 5.91
CA ASP A 16 18.08 -10.39 4.57
C ASP A 16 18.63 -11.42 3.57
N PRO A 17 18.58 -12.73 3.90
CA PRO A 17 19.36 -13.76 3.21
C PRO A 17 18.91 -14.04 1.76
N ILE A 18 17.72 -13.58 1.37
CA ILE A 18 17.06 -13.99 0.12
C ILE A 18 16.46 -12.85 -0.71
N SER A 19 16.50 -11.60 -0.26
CA SER A 19 15.82 -10.48 -0.94
C SER A 19 16.35 -10.19 -2.34
N SER A 20 17.63 -10.48 -2.60
CA SER A 20 18.30 -10.24 -3.89
C SER A 20 17.97 -11.28 -4.98
N PHE A 21 17.23 -12.32 -4.66
CA PHE A 21 16.92 -13.41 -5.58
C PHE A 21 15.55 -13.22 -6.26
N ASP A 22 15.33 -13.86 -7.42
CA ASP A 22 14.00 -13.93 -8.03
C ASP A 22 13.06 -14.87 -7.26
N LYS A 23 11.75 -14.72 -7.48
CA LYS A 23 10.71 -15.44 -6.73
C LYS A 23 10.92 -16.95 -6.66
N ASN A 24 11.31 -17.58 -7.78
CA ASN A 24 11.53 -19.03 -7.83
C ASN A 24 12.74 -19.45 -7.00
N LYS A 25 13.82 -18.65 -7.04
CA LYS A 25 15.01 -18.90 -6.23
C LYS A 25 14.80 -18.66 -4.74
N LYS A 26 14.01 -17.66 -4.35
CA LYS A 26 13.70 -17.40 -2.93
C LYS A 26 13.12 -18.63 -2.24
N TYR A 27 12.14 -19.27 -2.86
CA TYR A 27 11.55 -20.50 -2.34
C TYR A 27 12.57 -21.64 -2.24
N ALA A 28 13.37 -21.86 -3.30
CA ALA A 28 14.40 -22.90 -3.31
C ALA A 28 15.44 -22.70 -2.19
N ILE A 29 15.84 -21.45 -1.93
CA ILE A 29 16.76 -21.11 -0.86
C ILE A 29 16.11 -21.34 0.51
N LEU A 30 14.84 -20.97 0.72
CA LEU A 30 14.12 -21.28 1.96
C LEU A 30 14.04 -22.80 2.21
N GLN A 31 13.80 -23.61 1.16
CA GLN A 31 13.84 -25.06 1.26
C GLN A 31 15.24 -25.57 1.64
N MET A 32 16.29 -25.10 0.96
CA MET A 32 17.68 -25.46 1.26
C MET A 32 18.06 -25.08 2.70
N LEU A 33 17.69 -23.88 3.15
CA LEU A 33 18.06 -23.37 4.48
C LEU A 33 17.32 -24.06 5.63
N PHE A 34 16.09 -24.53 5.43
CA PHE A 34 15.25 -24.97 6.56
C PHE A 34 14.67 -26.39 6.42
N ARG A 35 14.85 -27.08 5.29
CA ARG A 35 14.20 -28.37 5.01
C ARG A 35 15.14 -29.50 4.64
N GLU A 36 16.24 -29.23 3.95
CA GLU A 36 17.23 -30.24 3.62
C GLU A 36 17.88 -30.86 4.87
N ASP A 37 18.48 -32.04 4.73
CA ASP A 37 19.10 -32.73 5.86
C ASP A 37 20.32 -31.97 6.40
N THR A 38 21.12 -31.36 5.50
CA THR A 38 22.25 -30.51 5.87
C THR A 38 21.84 -29.03 5.85
N SER A 39 20.93 -28.65 6.73
CA SER A 39 20.35 -27.30 6.80
C SER A 39 20.22 -26.77 8.23
N PHE A 40 19.61 -25.60 8.40
CA PHE A 40 19.26 -25.03 9.70
C PHE A 40 17.98 -25.64 10.31
N LYS A 41 17.46 -26.73 9.74
CA LYS A 41 16.38 -27.52 10.34
C LYS A 41 16.72 -27.87 11.79
N SER A 42 15.76 -27.64 12.69
CA SER A 42 15.89 -27.88 14.15
C SER A 42 16.96 -27.01 14.85
N LYS A 43 17.41 -25.92 14.23
CA LYS A 43 18.22 -24.88 14.88
C LYS A 43 17.34 -23.67 15.24
N THR A 44 17.77 -22.89 16.23
CA THR A 44 17.16 -21.59 16.52
C THR A 44 17.71 -20.56 15.53
N VAL A 45 16.84 -20.04 14.68
CA VAL A 45 17.21 -19.06 13.64
C VAL A 45 16.33 -17.83 13.77
N LEU A 46 16.95 -16.65 13.83
CA LEU A 46 16.31 -15.36 13.62
C LEU A 46 16.59 -14.92 12.19
N MET A 47 15.56 -14.81 11.37
CA MET A 47 15.68 -14.29 10.01
C MET A 47 15.03 -12.91 9.95
N LEU A 48 15.82 -11.89 9.61
CA LEU A 48 15.36 -10.53 9.38
C LEU A 48 15.25 -10.33 7.86
N THR A 49 14.15 -9.77 7.39
CA THR A 49 13.98 -9.45 5.97
C THR A 49 12.96 -8.32 5.82
N HIS A 50 13.10 -7.54 4.75
CA HIS A 50 12.11 -6.55 4.35
C HIS A 50 11.08 -7.14 3.36
N ASP A 51 11.25 -8.40 2.96
CA ASP A 51 10.40 -9.09 2.01
C ASP A 51 9.30 -9.90 2.71
N ILE A 52 8.07 -9.78 2.20
CA ILE A 52 6.90 -10.50 2.73
C ILE A 52 6.70 -11.87 2.05
N GLU A 53 7.31 -12.14 0.88
CA GLU A 53 7.20 -13.44 0.18
C GLU A 53 7.56 -14.64 1.09
N PRO A 54 8.65 -14.61 1.87
CA PRO A 54 9.01 -15.70 2.77
C PRO A 54 7.94 -15.95 3.85
N ILE A 55 7.26 -14.88 4.28
CA ILE A 55 6.17 -14.94 5.26
C ILE A 55 4.93 -15.55 4.61
N ILE A 56 4.59 -15.15 3.37
CA ILE A 56 3.49 -15.73 2.60
C ILE A 56 3.69 -17.24 2.43
N ASP A 57 4.89 -17.66 2.04
CA ASP A 57 5.22 -19.07 1.83
C ASP A 57 5.15 -19.87 3.13
N SER A 58 5.82 -19.41 4.19
CA SER A 58 5.95 -20.15 5.44
C SER A 58 4.68 -20.13 6.30
N VAL A 59 3.96 -19.00 6.36
CA VAL A 59 2.80 -18.82 7.25
C VAL A 59 1.49 -19.18 6.54
N LYS A 60 1.32 -18.81 5.26
CA LYS A 60 0.04 -18.98 4.54
C LYS A 60 0.00 -20.18 3.60
N ALA A 61 0.91 -20.26 2.62
CA ALA A 61 0.87 -21.28 1.57
C ALA A 61 1.27 -22.66 2.09
N LEU A 62 2.38 -22.72 2.82
CA LEU A 62 3.01 -23.94 3.33
C LEU A 62 2.95 -24.03 4.85
N GLY A 63 2.02 -23.31 5.49
CA GLY A 63 1.84 -23.34 6.94
C GLY A 63 1.61 -24.75 7.52
N ARG A 64 1.24 -25.74 6.70
CA ARG A 64 1.22 -27.16 7.12
C ARG A 64 2.61 -27.79 7.20
N ILE A 65 3.52 -27.41 6.30
CA ILE A 65 4.90 -27.90 6.21
C ILE A 65 5.78 -27.20 7.27
N PHE A 66 5.52 -25.93 7.53
CA PHE A 66 6.20 -25.11 8.55
C PHE A 66 5.45 -25.06 9.88
N LYS A 67 4.39 -25.89 10.05
CA LYS A 67 3.49 -25.81 11.20
C LYS A 67 4.27 -25.95 12.51
N ASN A 68 4.09 -24.98 13.42
CA ASN A 68 4.73 -24.90 14.73
C ASN A 68 6.27 -24.79 14.70
N GLN A 69 6.88 -24.46 13.55
CA GLN A 69 8.34 -24.30 13.40
C GLN A 69 8.74 -22.86 13.05
N THR A 70 7.78 -22.02 12.70
CA THR A 70 8.01 -20.63 12.28
C THR A 70 7.08 -19.70 13.05
N ASN A 71 7.66 -18.69 13.68
CA ASN A 71 6.95 -17.52 14.18
C ASN A 71 7.31 -16.35 13.26
N ALA A 72 6.32 -15.56 12.88
CA ALA A 72 6.52 -14.38 12.06
C ALA A 72 6.05 -13.16 12.83
N SER A 73 6.87 -12.11 12.83
CA SER A 73 6.57 -10.85 13.49
C SER A 73 6.99 -9.69 12.62
N PHE A 74 6.18 -8.64 12.63
CA PHE A 74 6.49 -7.34 12.07
C PHE A 74 7.22 -6.50 13.12
N LEU A 75 8.37 -5.95 12.75
CA LEU A 75 9.12 -5.02 13.58
C LEU A 75 8.88 -3.60 13.07
N GLN A 76 8.43 -2.73 13.97
CA GLN A 76 8.22 -1.32 13.66
C GLN A 76 9.12 -0.45 14.55
N TYR A 77 9.89 0.43 13.93
CA TYR A 77 10.58 1.51 14.62
C TYR A 77 9.74 2.80 14.52
N LYS A 78 9.39 3.37 15.67
CA LYS A 78 8.64 4.62 15.78
C LYS A 78 8.93 5.29 17.12
N ASP A 79 9.11 6.61 17.12
CA ASP A 79 9.33 7.40 18.34
C ASP A 79 10.46 6.83 19.20
N GLU A 80 11.58 6.48 18.56
CA GLU A 80 12.77 5.86 19.18
C GLU A 80 12.57 4.48 19.81
N ASN A 81 11.40 3.86 19.60
CA ASN A 81 11.05 2.56 20.12
C ASN A 81 10.90 1.52 19.01
N ILE A 82 11.35 0.29 19.26
CA ILE A 82 11.07 -0.86 18.40
C ILE A 82 9.93 -1.64 19.04
N THR A 83 8.87 -1.87 18.28
CA THR A 83 7.74 -2.71 18.67
C THR A 83 7.66 -3.95 17.77
N GLU A 84 7.17 -5.04 18.34
CA GLU A 84 6.98 -6.31 17.65
C GLU A 84 5.49 -6.63 17.60
N LYS A 85 4.98 -6.97 16.41
CA LYS A 85 3.60 -7.39 16.20
C LYS A 85 3.56 -8.72 15.47
N GLU A 86 2.95 -9.73 16.09
CA GLU A 86 2.80 -11.07 15.49
C GLU A 86 2.05 -11.01 14.14
N ILE A 87 2.51 -11.81 13.18
CA ILE A 87 1.87 -12.01 11.88
C ILE A 87 1.30 -13.43 11.82
N LYS A 88 -0.03 -13.53 11.74
CA LYS A 88 -0.75 -14.79 11.56
C LYS A 88 -1.22 -14.94 10.13
N LYS A 89 -1.65 -16.15 9.79
CA LYS A 89 -2.19 -16.48 8.46
C LYS A 89 -3.37 -15.56 8.08
N GLU A 90 -4.19 -15.19 9.05
CA GLU A 90 -5.37 -14.35 8.87
C GLU A 90 -5.01 -12.89 8.58
N ASN A 91 -3.79 -12.45 8.94
CA ASN A 91 -3.31 -11.09 8.66
C ASN A 91 -2.81 -10.92 7.22
N ILE A 92 -2.53 -12.02 6.51
CA ILE A 92 -2.03 -12.00 5.13
C ILE A 92 -3.24 -12.00 4.18
N LEU A 93 -3.59 -10.83 3.66
CA LEU A 93 -4.80 -10.57 2.88
C LEU A 93 -4.46 -10.21 1.45
N THR A 94 -5.41 -10.37 0.52
CA THR A 94 -5.26 -9.75 -0.80
C THR A 94 -5.58 -8.27 -0.74
N PHE A 95 -5.05 -7.47 -1.68
CA PHE A 95 -5.42 -6.05 -1.75
C PHE A 95 -6.93 -5.86 -1.85
N THR A 96 -7.62 -6.70 -2.63
CA THR A 96 -9.09 -6.66 -2.75
C THR A 96 -9.81 -6.94 -1.43
N GLN A 97 -9.30 -7.85 -0.59
CA GLN A 97 -9.83 -8.09 0.75
C GLN A 97 -9.63 -6.86 1.66
N ILE A 98 -8.45 -6.25 1.63
CA ILE A 98 -8.15 -5.02 2.39
C ILE A 98 -9.07 -3.89 1.93
N CYS A 99 -9.18 -3.67 0.61
CA CYS A 99 -10.05 -2.65 0.03
C CYS A 99 -11.51 -2.86 0.47
N LYS A 100 -12.00 -4.10 0.46
CA LYS A 100 -13.35 -4.41 0.93
C LYS A 100 -13.54 -4.02 2.39
N ASN A 101 -12.64 -4.48 3.27
CA ASN A 101 -12.68 -4.16 4.71
C ASN A 101 -12.70 -2.64 4.95
N ILE A 102 -11.86 -1.89 4.23
CA ILE A 102 -11.80 -0.43 4.30
C ILE A 102 -13.12 0.21 3.87
N THR A 103 -13.69 -0.24 2.75
CA THR A 103 -14.92 0.37 2.21
C THR A 103 -16.14 0.14 3.10
N GLU A 104 -16.19 -1.02 3.77
CA GLU A 104 -17.28 -1.42 4.68
C GLU A 104 -17.16 -0.77 6.08
N ASP A 105 -15.95 -0.37 6.50
CA ASP A 105 -15.70 0.24 7.80
C ASP A 105 -16.28 1.67 7.90
N LYS A 106 -17.20 1.90 8.84
CA LYS A 106 -17.87 3.20 9.01
C LYS A 106 -16.98 4.26 9.66
N ASN A 107 -15.90 3.87 10.34
CA ASN A 107 -15.00 4.79 11.02
C ASN A 107 -13.96 5.39 10.06
N ILE A 108 -13.76 4.77 8.90
CA ILE A 108 -12.81 5.26 7.90
C ILE A 108 -13.43 6.40 7.10
N ASN A 109 -12.68 7.49 6.98
CA ASN A 109 -13.12 8.66 6.23
C ASN A 109 -13.32 8.33 4.75
N LYS A 110 -14.26 9.02 4.11
CA LYS A 110 -14.67 8.74 2.74
C LYS A 110 -13.51 8.88 1.74
N ILE A 111 -12.61 9.83 1.94
CA ILE A 111 -11.46 10.04 1.03
C ILE A 111 -10.51 8.82 1.08
N SER A 112 -10.16 8.34 2.28
CA SER A 112 -9.37 7.11 2.43
C SER A 112 -10.02 5.93 1.70
N LYS A 113 -11.35 5.73 1.83
CA LYS A 113 -12.05 4.65 1.10
C LYS A 113 -11.88 4.75 -0.43
N LEU A 114 -11.98 5.96 -0.97
CA LEU A 114 -11.85 6.21 -2.40
C LEU A 114 -10.42 5.99 -2.90
N ILE A 115 -9.41 6.27 -2.08
CA ILE A 115 -8.00 5.99 -2.39
C ILE A 115 -7.78 4.48 -2.55
N TYR A 116 -8.27 3.69 -1.59
CA TYR A 116 -8.18 2.23 -1.67
C TYR A 116 -8.96 1.68 -2.87
N LEU A 117 -10.16 2.20 -3.15
CA LEU A 117 -10.93 1.80 -4.32
C LEU A 117 -10.20 2.08 -5.63
N ARG A 118 -9.65 3.29 -5.79
CA ARG A 118 -8.87 3.64 -6.98
C ARG A 118 -7.68 2.68 -7.16
N ARG A 119 -6.91 2.44 -6.09
CA ARG A 119 -5.78 1.49 -6.13
C ARG A 119 -6.22 0.06 -6.47
N ASN A 120 -7.37 -0.39 -5.96
CA ASN A 120 -7.90 -1.72 -6.26
C ASN A 120 -8.22 -1.87 -7.76
N PHE A 121 -8.81 -0.86 -8.39
CA PHE A 121 -9.04 -0.85 -9.83
C PHE A 121 -7.74 -0.90 -10.63
N GLU A 122 -6.68 -0.20 -10.19
CA GLU A 122 -5.38 -0.24 -10.87
C GLU A 122 -4.72 -1.63 -10.78
N ILE A 123 -4.79 -2.28 -9.62
CA ILE A 123 -4.25 -3.64 -9.40
C ILE A 123 -4.97 -4.68 -10.26
N LEU A 124 -6.29 -4.51 -10.45
CA LEU A 124 -7.09 -5.40 -11.29
C LEU A 124 -7.00 -5.06 -12.79
N ASP A 125 -6.26 -4.01 -13.16
CA ASP A 125 -6.27 -3.36 -14.48
C ASP A 125 -7.70 -3.05 -15.00
N ASP A 126 -8.64 -2.82 -14.09
CA ASP A 126 -10.02 -2.47 -14.38
C ASP A 126 -10.16 -0.94 -14.40
N LYS A 127 -9.64 -0.32 -15.47
CA LYS A 127 -9.69 1.14 -15.69
C LYS A 127 -11.02 1.58 -16.30
N GLY A 128 -12.09 1.03 -15.72
CA GLY A 128 -13.51 1.29 -15.98
C GLY A 128 -13.97 2.70 -15.56
N ASP A 129 -15.29 2.93 -15.60
CA ASP A 129 -15.86 4.29 -15.44
C ASP A 129 -15.66 4.79 -14.02
N GLU A 130 -15.78 3.86 -13.06
CA GLU A 130 -15.47 4.09 -11.66
C GLU A 130 -14.04 4.59 -11.48
N TYR A 131 -13.07 3.91 -12.10
CA TYR A 131 -11.66 4.32 -12.03
C TYR A 131 -11.47 5.73 -12.57
N GLN A 132 -12.06 6.03 -13.72
CA GLN A 132 -11.94 7.34 -14.36
C GLN A 132 -12.49 8.45 -13.45
N ILE A 133 -13.70 8.26 -12.89
CA ILE A 133 -14.32 9.21 -11.97
C ILE A 133 -13.41 9.46 -10.76
N LEU A 134 -12.87 8.40 -10.14
CA LEU A 134 -11.96 8.56 -9.01
C LEU A 134 -10.65 9.24 -9.41
N SER A 135 -10.14 8.94 -10.60
CA SER A 135 -8.95 9.57 -11.15
C SER A 135 -9.16 11.07 -11.32
N ASP A 136 -10.24 11.51 -11.97
CA ASP A 136 -10.54 12.92 -12.17
C ASP A 136 -10.80 13.65 -10.85
N LEU A 137 -11.46 12.98 -9.89
CA LEU A 137 -11.69 13.49 -8.54
C LEU A 137 -10.38 13.83 -7.83
N PHE A 138 -9.41 12.89 -7.81
CA PHE A 138 -8.13 13.11 -7.14
C PHE A 138 -7.21 14.08 -7.89
N HIS A 139 -7.41 14.27 -9.20
CA HIS A 139 -6.77 15.34 -9.97
C HIS A 139 -7.48 16.71 -9.83
N LYS A 140 -8.51 16.82 -8.97
CA LYS A 140 -9.26 18.05 -8.70
C LYS A 140 -9.98 18.62 -9.93
N ARG A 141 -10.30 17.78 -10.91
CA ARG A 141 -10.96 18.18 -12.17
C ARG A 141 -12.46 18.36 -11.94
N THR A 142 -13.04 19.41 -12.52
CA THR A 142 -14.50 19.47 -12.62
C THR A 142 -14.98 18.48 -13.67
N LYS A 143 -16.30 18.33 -13.79
CA LYS A 143 -16.90 17.48 -14.81
C LYS A 143 -16.53 17.92 -16.22
N GLU A 144 -16.41 19.23 -16.44
CA GLU A 144 -16.01 19.84 -17.73
C GLU A 144 -14.53 19.62 -18.07
N ASP A 145 -13.68 19.49 -17.04
CA ASP A 145 -12.23 19.26 -17.18
C ASP A 145 -11.87 17.76 -17.18
N ALA A 146 -12.84 16.87 -17.06
CA ALA A 146 -12.63 15.42 -16.98
C ALA A 146 -11.93 14.91 -18.24
N LYS A 147 -11.07 13.90 -18.09
CA LYS A 147 -10.36 13.28 -19.22
C LYS A 147 -10.89 11.87 -19.44
N THR A 148 -10.93 11.39 -20.67
CA THR A 148 -11.11 9.95 -20.96
C THR A 148 -9.79 9.39 -21.42
N TYR A 149 -9.20 8.48 -20.65
CA TYR A 149 -8.02 7.73 -21.11
C TYR A 149 -8.38 6.60 -22.11
N ARG A 150 -9.67 6.35 -22.37
CA ARG A 150 -10.15 5.32 -23.32
C ARG A 150 -10.35 5.82 -24.76
N GLN A 151 -10.30 7.13 -25.00
CA GLN A 151 -10.28 7.70 -26.34
C GLN A 151 -8.88 8.24 -26.63
N GLU A 152 -8.42 8.16 -27.88
CA GLU A 152 -7.11 8.68 -28.26
C GLU A 152 -6.91 10.10 -27.75
N LYS A 153 -5.69 10.38 -27.28
CA LYS A 153 -5.25 11.67 -26.75
C LYS A 153 -5.85 12.77 -27.62
N ASP A 154 -6.56 13.70 -26.99
CA ASP A 154 -7.06 14.96 -27.57
C ASP A 154 -8.52 14.99 -28.06
N SER A 155 -9.43 14.26 -27.41
CA SER A 155 -10.87 14.57 -27.46
C SER A 155 -11.32 15.20 -26.14
N SER A 156 -11.66 16.49 -26.15
CA SER A 156 -12.39 17.12 -25.06
C SER A 156 -13.79 16.48 -24.97
N LEU A 157 -14.11 15.98 -23.77
CA LEU A 157 -15.33 15.27 -23.45
C LEU A 157 -16.51 16.24 -23.31
N THR A 158 -17.18 16.55 -24.40
CA THR A 158 -18.51 17.14 -24.35
C THR A 158 -19.44 16.29 -25.19
N GLY A 159 -20.41 15.60 -24.56
CA GLY A 159 -21.34 14.75 -25.29
C GLY A 159 -22.16 13.79 -24.43
N GLU A 160 -23.20 13.23 -25.04
CA GLU A 160 -24.16 12.30 -24.44
C GLU A 160 -23.51 11.03 -23.88
N GLN A 161 -22.47 10.50 -24.55
CA GLN A 161 -21.77 9.30 -24.11
C GLN A 161 -21.06 9.49 -22.77
N PHE A 162 -20.45 10.65 -22.54
CA PHE A 162 -19.80 10.96 -21.27
C PHE A 162 -20.81 10.98 -20.12
N GLU A 163 -21.99 11.55 -20.33
CA GLU A 163 -23.06 11.55 -19.33
C GLU A 163 -23.54 10.14 -19.00
N ILE A 164 -23.62 9.27 -20.00
CA ILE A 164 -23.97 7.85 -19.83
C ILE A 164 -22.90 7.14 -19.00
N ASP A 165 -21.63 7.26 -19.38
CA ASP A 165 -20.50 6.59 -18.72
C ASP A 165 -20.32 7.11 -17.28
N PHE A 166 -20.39 8.43 -17.10
CA PHE A 166 -20.32 9.07 -15.79
C PHE A 166 -21.48 8.63 -14.89
N SER A 167 -22.70 8.60 -15.40
CA SER A 167 -23.88 8.12 -14.67
C SER A 167 -23.76 6.63 -14.29
N ALA A 168 -23.25 5.80 -15.20
CA ALA A 168 -23.01 4.38 -14.95
C ALA A 168 -21.95 4.18 -13.85
N GLY A 169 -20.81 4.86 -13.94
CA GLY A 169 -19.75 4.82 -12.93
C GLY A 169 -20.22 5.34 -11.56
N MET A 170 -20.94 6.48 -11.54
CA MET A 170 -21.57 7.02 -10.32
C MET A 170 -22.51 6.00 -9.66
N LYS A 171 -23.34 5.31 -10.45
CA LYS A 171 -24.26 4.28 -9.94
C LYS A 171 -23.52 3.12 -9.31
N LYS A 172 -22.41 2.67 -9.89
CA LYS A 172 -21.60 1.57 -9.35
C LYS A 172 -20.84 2.00 -8.09
N LEU A 173 -20.23 3.19 -8.09
CA LEU A 173 -19.59 3.77 -6.90
C LEU A 173 -20.59 3.92 -5.75
N LYS A 174 -21.83 4.34 -6.03
CA LYS A 174 -22.91 4.40 -5.03
C LYS A 174 -23.33 3.04 -4.45
N LYS A 175 -23.06 1.92 -5.13
CA LYS A 175 -23.30 0.60 -4.54
C LYS A 175 -22.27 0.26 -3.45
N VAL A 176 -21.07 0.83 -3.54
CA VAL A 176 -19.99 0.63 -2.57
C VAL A 176 -20.05 1.69 -1.48
N ILE A 177 -20.26 2.95 -1.87
CA ILE A 177 -20.35 4.11 -0.97
C ILE A 177 -21.69 4.80 -1.22
N SER A 178 -22.71 4.44 -0.45
CA SER A 178 -24.12 4.83 -0.68
C SER A 178 -24.37 6.34 -0.85
N ASP A 179 -23.59 7.16 -0.15
CA ASP A 179 -23.68 8.62 -0.14
C ASP A 179 -22.55 9.27 -0.98
N PHE A 180 -22.08 8.58 -2.01
CA PHE A 180 -21.10 9.11 -2.96
C PHE A 180 -21.70 10.24 -3.79
N ASN A 181 -21.12 11.44 -3.67
CA ASN A 181 -21.43 12.61 -4.48
C ASN A 181 -20.13 13.25 -4.96
N TYR A 182 -19.93 13.26 -6.27
CA TYR A 182 -18.71 13.79 -6.90
C TYR A 182 -18.48 15.26 -6.56
N GLU A 183 -19.51 16.11 -6.66
CA GLU A 183 -19.36 17.56 -6.46
C GLU A 183 -19.04 17.91 -5.00
N ASP A 184 -19.67 17.24 -4.05
CA ASP A 184 -19.41 17.46 -2.61
C ASP A 184 -18.01 16.98 -2.22
N LEU A 185 -17.58 15.83 -2.76
CA LEU A 185 -16.22 15.33 -2.60
C LEU A 185 -15.19 16.23 -3.25
N LEU A 186 -15.48 16.76 -4.45
CA LEU A 186 -14.59 17.67 -5.16
C LEU A 186 -14.41 18.97 -4.37
N LYS A 187 -15.50 19.53 -3.81
CA LYS A 187 -15.42 20.68 -2.89
C LYS A 187 -14.54 20.37 -1.67
N THR A 188 -14.67 19.15 -1.12
CA THR A 188 -13.87 18.70 0.03
C THR A 188 -12.39 18.58 -0.32
N ILE A 189 -12.05 18.01 -1.48
CA ILE A 189 -10.67 17.83 -1.93
C ILE A 189 -10.03 19.15 -2.41
N LYS A 190 -10.82 20.08 -2.93
CA LYS A 190 -10.34 21.43 -3.25
C LYS A 190 -10.14 22.29 -2.00
N ASN A 191 -10.79 21.95 -0.89
CA ASN A 191 -10.59 22.61 0.40
C ASN A 191 -9.31 22.11 1.06
N GLN A 192 -8.24 22.89 0.92
CA GLN A 192 -6.91 22.59 1.47
C GLN A 192 -6.92 22.48 3.01
N GLU A 193 -7.65 23.36 3.71
CA GLU A 193 -7.77 23.31 5.18
C GLU A 193 -8.50 22.03 5.63
N GLY A 194 -9.56 21.65 4.90
CA GLY A 194 -10.31 20.42 5.14
C GLY A 194 -9.44 19.17 4.96
N LEU A 195 -8.69 19.09 3.86
CA LEU A 195 -7.76 17.98 3.62
C LEU A 195 -6.64 17.92 4.67
N LYS A 196 -6.12 19.07 5.11
CA LYS A 196 -5.13 19.14 6.17
C LYS A 196 -5.67 18.54 7.48
N LYS A 197 -6.91 18.85 7.87
CA LYS A 197 -7.55 18.24 9.04
C LYS A 197 -7.69 16.72 8.91
N ILE A 198 -8.04 16.23 7.72
CA ILE A 198 -8.14 14.78 7.46
C ILE A 198 -6.75 14.13 7.54
N TYR A 199 -5.71 14.78 7.00
CA TYR A 199 -4.33 14.32 7.10
C TYR A 199 -3.82 14.28 8.56
N GLU A 200 -4.12 15.32 9.35
CA GLU A 200 -3.74 15.38 10.76
C GLU A 200 -4.42 14.28 11.57
N ALA A 201 -5.69 13.97 11.27
CA ALA A 201 -6.47 12.91 11.91
C ALA A 201 -6.09 11.48 11.48
N ALA A 202 -5.32 11.30 10.40
CA ALA A 202 -4.89 9.97 9.96
C ALA A 202 -3.91 9.32 10.97
N GLU A 203 -4.17 8.07 11.31
CA GLU A 203 -3.46 7.36 12.40
C GLU A 203 -2.17 6.65 11.96
N ASN A 204 -2.07 6.32 10.67
CA ASN A 204 -0.94 5.57 10.11
C ASN A 204 -0.24 6.34 8.97
N GLY A 205 1.04 6.03 8.77
CA GLY A 205 1.91 6.63 7.78
C GLY A 205 1.44 6.37 6.35
N TYR A 206 0.86 5.21 6.06
CA TYR A 206 0.30 4.90 4.74
C TYR A 206 -0.81 5.90 4.36
N GLU A 207 -1.81 6.10 5.21
CA GLU A 207 -2.90 7.04 4.95
C GLU A 207 -2.42 8.48 4.88
N LYS A 208 -1.53 8.89 5.79
CA LYS A 208 -0.88 10.20 5.72
C LYS A 208 -0.20 10.39 4.38
N LEU A 209 0.60 9.43 3.93
CA LEU A 209 1.29 9.50 2.65
C LEU A 209 0.31 9.67 1.49
N GLN A 210 -0.80 8.90 1.44
CA GLN A 210 -1.77 9.03 0.35
C GLN A 210 -2.48 10.40 0.35
N LEU A 211 -2.90 10.89 1.52
CA LEU A 211 -3.53 12.20 1.66
C LEU A 211 -2.55 13.33 1.29
N PHE A 212 -1.28 13.19 1.69
CA PHE A 212 -0.21 14.10 1.30
C PHE A 212 -0.10 14.26 -0.23
N ARG A 213 -0.26 13.15 -0.98
CA ARG A 213 -0.27 13.19 -2.46
C ARG A 213 -1.42 14.00 -3.03
N ILE A 214 -2.61 13.86 -2.46
CA ILE A 214 -3.79 14.61 -2.91
C ILE A 214 -3.61 16.11 -2.61
N ILE A 215 -3.03 16.45 -1.46
CA ILE A 215 -2.80 17.83 -1.06
C ILE A 215 -1.81 18.51 -2.01
N ASN A 216 -0.64 17.90 -2.23
CA ASN A 216 0.46 18.50 -2.98
C ASN A 216 0.48 18.19 -4.49
N GLY A 217 -0.40 17.33 -4.99
CA GLY A 217 -0.50 16.96 -6.41
C GLY A 217 0.62 16.04 -6.88
N GLU A 218 0.81 15.95 -8.20
CA GLU A 218 2.00 15.28 -8.78
C GLU A 218 3.27 16.02 -8.33
N PHE A 219 4.06 15.34 -7.50
CA PHE A 219 5.21 15.81 -6.73
C PHE A 219 6.37 16.45 -7.53
N ALA A 220 6.23 16.60 -8.84
CA ALA A 220 7.29 16.97 -9.77
C ALA A 220 7.84 18.40 -9.59
N LYS A 221 7.33 19.21 -8.66
CA LYS A 221 7.65 20.65 -8.56
C LYS A 221 8.17 21.14 -7.21
N GLN A 222 8.33 20.29 -6.20
CA GLN A 222 8.93 20.71 -4.93
C GLN A 222 10.44 20.42 -4.93
N ASP A 223 11.24 21.46 -5.12
CA ASP A 223 12.72 21.42 -5.09
C ASP A 223 13.27 21.05 -3.69
N SER A 224 12.43 21.12 -2.65
CA SER A 224 12.77 20.80 -1.26
C SER A 224 12.92 19.31 -0.94
N PHE A 225 12.46 18.42 -1.82
CA PHE A 225 12.61 16.97 -1.61
C PHE A 225 13.86 16.41 -2.31
N SER A 226 14.60 15.56 -1.59
CA SER A 226 15.66 14.78 -2.20
C SER A 226 15.09 13.79 -3.23
N ASP A 227 15.90 13.37 -4.19
CA ASP A 227 15.49 12.39 -5.18
C ASP A 227 15.06 11.07 -4.55
N VAL A 228 15.62 10.71 -3.39
CA VAL A 228 15.21 9.54 -2.59
C VAL A 228 13.77 9.71 -2.08
N MET A 229 13.41 10.90 -1.60
CA MET A 229 12.05 11.19 -1.13
C MET A 229 11.06 11.18 -2.30
N LYS A 230 11.40 11.85 -3.41
CA LYS A 230 10.58 11.87 -4.62
C LYS A 230 10.37 10.46 -5.15
N LYS A 231 11.44 9.67 -5.21
CA LYS A 231 11.40 8.25 -5.59
C LYS A 231 10.52 7.45 -4.64
N PHE A 232 10.70 7.53 -3.32
CA PHE A 232 9.88 6.78 -2.37
C PHE A 232 8.39 7.14 -2.48
N ILE A 233 8.08 8.44 -2.55
CA ILE A 233 6.71 8.95 -2.68
C ILE A 233 6.11 8.59 -4.05
N ASN A 234 6.90 8.42 -5.11
CA ASN A 234 6.39 8.04 -6.44
C ASN A 234 6.42 6.52 -6.68
N GLU A 235 7.31 5.75 -6.04
CA GLU A 235 7.52 4.32 -6.29
C GLU A 235 6.58 3.43 -5.49
N THR A 236 5.99 3.90 -4.38
CA THR A 236 4.87 3.17 -3.74
C THR A 236 3.64 3.03 -4.66
N TYR A 237 3.71 3.51 -5.90
CA TYR A 237 2.70 3.41 -6.96
C TYR A 237 3.00 2.31 -8.00
N HIS A 238 4.17 1.68 -8.00
CA HIS A 238 4.44 0.61 -8.97
C HIS A 238 3.76 -0.68 -8.54
N ILE A 239 2.51 -0.85 -8.97
CA ILE A 239 1.73 -2.10 -8.92
C ILE A 239 2.52 -3.28 -9.48
N GLU A 240 3.45 -3.02 -10.40
CA GLU A 240 4.37 -4.00 -10.97
C GLU A 240 5.24 -4.74 -9.93
N ASN A 241 5.46 -4.12 -8.76
CA ASN A 241 6.18 -4.71 -7.63
C ASN A 241 5.26 -5.22 -6.51
N ASP A 242 3.95 -4.96 -6.60
CA ASP A 242 3.01 -5.32 -5.54
C ASP A 242 2.65 -6.81 -5.62
N LEU A 243 2.68 -7.45 -4.45
CA LEU A 243 2.23 -8.83 -4.31
C LEU A 243 0.71 -8.86 -4.20
N ILE A 244 0.10 -9.90 -4.80
CA ILE A 244 -1.34 -10.14 -4.66
C ILE A 244 -1.73 -10.23 -3.18
N HIS A 245 -0.83 -10.78 -2.35
CA HIS A 245 -0.98 -10.88 -0.91
C HIS A 245 -0.06 -9.90 -0.18
N GLN A 246 -0.60 -9.23 0.83
CA GLN A 246 0.13 -8.28 1.68
C GLN A 246 -0.50 -8.22 3.08
N LEU A 247 0.13 -7.47 3.98
CA LEU A 247 -0.46 -7.10 5.27
C LEU A 247 -1.33 -5.84 5.11
N ASP A 248 -2.34 -5.65 5.97
CA ASP A 248 -3.10 -4.39 6.01
C ASP A 248 -2.16 -3.26 6.47
N PRO A 249 -1.89 -2.23 5.63
CA PRO A 249 -0.92 -1.19 5.96
C PRO A 249 -1.39 -0.25 7.09
N ARG A 250 -2.67 -0.29 7.49
CA ARG A 250 -3.14 0.38 8.71
C ARG A 250 -2.65 -0.32 9.97
N GLU A 251 -2.51 -1.63 9.88
CA GLU A 251 -2.12 -2.49 10.98
C GLU A 251 -0.62 -2.79 11.03
N TYR A 252 0.03 -2.78 9.88
CA TYR A 252 1.43 -3.09 9.65
C TYR A 252 2.03 -2.00 8.76
N ASP A 253 2.25 -0.83 9.37
CA ASP A 253 2.67 0.37 8.66
C ASP A 253 4.14 0.30 8.24
N LEU A 254 4.35 0.10 6.94
CA LEU A 254 5.65 -0.02 6.30
C LEU A 254 6.29 1.34 5.97
N ILE A 255 5.60 2.45 6.20
CA ILE A 255 6.13 3.77 5.86
C ILE A 255 7.18 4.17 6.90
N PRO A 256 8.44 4.43 6.50
CA PRO A 256 9.47 4.83 7.44
C PRO A 256 9.13 6.14 8.15
N GLU A 257 9.44 6.21 9.44
CA GLU A 257 9.10 7.36 10.29
C GLU A 257 9.63 8.70 9.75
N PHE A 258 10.84 8.71 9.18
CA PHE A 258 11.43 9.93 8.61
C PHE A 258 10.64 10.45 7.39
N ILE A 259 9.98 9.57 6.62
CA ILE A 259 9.10 9.96 5.51
C ILE A 259 7.88 10.68 6.06
N VAL A 260 7.24 10.11 7.09
CA VAL A 260 6.06 10.69 7.72
C VAL A 260 6.38 12.03 8.36
N LYS A 261 7.51 12.14 9.07
CA LYS A 261 8.00 13.40 9.66
C LYS A 261 8.16 14.49 8.60
N LYS A 262 8.78 14.17 7.46
CA LYS A 262 8.93 15.13 6.35
C LYS A 262 7.60 15.55 5.73
N CYS A 263 6.65 14.62 5.59
CA CYS A 263 5.31 14.97 5.13
C CYS A 263 4.62 15.92 6.13
N ASN A 264 4.75 15.67 7.44
CA ASN A 264 4.20 16.53 8.49
C ASN A 264 4.80 17.94 8.46
N ASP A 265 6.12 18.07 8.30
CA ASP A 265 6.80 19.37 8.17
C ASP A 265 6.20 20.16 7.01
N CYS A 266 6.12 19.54 5.82
CA CYS A 266 5.57 20.19 4.63
C CYS A 266 4.10 20.60 4.78
N ILE A 267 3.26 19.77 5.43
CA ILE A 267 1.85 20.13 5.69
C ILE A 267 1.74 21.28 6.69
N SER A 268 2.66 21.36 7.65
CA SER A 268 2.69 22.44 8.65
C SER A 268 3.02 23.80 8.02
N ASP A 269 3.90 23.80 7.01
CA ASP A 269 4.33 25.00 6.28
C ASP A 269 3.31 25.54 5.25
N LEU A 270 2.24 24.78 4.95
CA LEU A 270 1.19 25.26 4.05
C LEU A 270 0.45 26.47 4.66
N PRO A 271 0.16 27.52 3.85
CA PRO A 271 -0.58 28.69 4.33
C PRO A 271 -1.96 28.28 4.86
N LYS A 272 -2.39 28.96 5.92
CA LYS A 272 -3.72 28.79 6.53
C LYS A 272 -4.83 29.29 5.61
#